data_AF-A0A955B2F2-F1
#
_entry.id   AF-A0A955B2F2-F1
#
_cell.length_a   1.000
_cell.length_b   1.000
_cell.length_c   1.000
_cell.angle_alpha   90.00
_cell.angle_beta   90.00
_cell.angle_gamma   90.00
#
_symmetry.space_group_name_H-M   'P 1'
#
loop_
_entity.id
_entity.type
_entity.pdbx_description
1 polymer ?
#
loop_
_entity_poly.entity_id
_entity_poly.type
_entity_poly.pdbx_seq_one_letter_code
_entity_poly.pdbx_strand_id
1 'polypeptide(L)'
;MGVPVNVINATGGKGVTGHSRGLDARPDGYTLSMITLELNMMHWSGLTRLTPDDCIPLMSVNEDYAALFVRGDAPWQTLPELEQAIREQPGRLKASGTASGGAWHLALAGWLLAANFQADDVVWVSSTGAGPSLQELLSGGLDMVCCSLPEAESLFRAGELRALGVMSPERVEGYEKIPTFVEQGTDWTLGGWRGLAFPLGTPEPRVERMTAAILRVVRGETAIRTAEGDSTFPDFMRAAGFNNEARGPDEFRRFMAENDEKFGRLLTSEAMRSVNVDRFSPMTFPNLLLALFGATLVSLGVQRWWQQRATVAVADEAPRTSAAATTEGNLGSERLPSITIRGR
;
A
#
# COMPACT_ATOMS: atom_id res chain seq x y z
N MET A 1 -18.94 -24.01 16.21
CA MET A 1 -20.17 -23.22 15.95
C MET A 1 -21.18 -23.96 15.08
N GLY A 2 -20.80 -24.96 14.27
CA GLY A 2 -21.74 -25.83 13.55
C GLY A 2 -22.49 -25.16 12.39
N VAL A 3 -22.06 -23.95 12.02
CA VAL A 3 -22.61 -23.14 10.92
C VAL A 3 -21.46 -22.66 10.05
N PRO A 4 -21.66 -22.50 8.73
CA PRO A 4 -20.63 -21.96 7.85
C PRO A 4 -20.35 -20.49 8.15
N VAL A 5 -19.07 -20.10 8.02
CA VAL A 5 -18.62 -18.71 8.12
C VAL A 5 -18.03 -18.35 6.75
N ASN A 6 -18.79 -17.59 5.95
CA ASN A 6 -18.37 -17.22 4.61
C ASN A 6 -17.45 -16.01 4.66
N VAL A 7 -16.31 -16.11 3.98
CA VAL A 7 -15.34 -15.02 3.87
C VAL A 7 -15.68 -14.16 2.66
N ILE A 8 -15.78 -12.84 2.86
CA ILE A 8 -15.99 -11.86 1.79
C ILE A 8 -14.81 -10.88 1.81
N ASN A 9 -14.02 -10.88 0.74
CA ASN A 9 -12.96 -9.89 0.55
C ASN A 9 -13.56 -8.60 -0.02
N ALA A 10 -13.62 -7.55 0.79
CA ALA A 10 -14.01 -6.21 0.37
C ALA A 10 -12.75 -5.34 0.21
N THR A 11 -12.26 -5.21 -1.02
CA THR A 11 -11.01 -4.50 -1.34
C THR A 11 -11.24 -3.03 -1.68
N GLY A 12 -10.21 -2.20 -1.45
CA GLY A 12 -10.21 -0.78 -1.80
C GLY A 12 -9.90 0.15 -0.64
N GLY A 13 -9.37 1.33 -0.96
CA GLY A 13 -9.08 2.38 0.04
C GLY A 13 -8.07 1.96 1.11
N LYS A 14 -7.06 1.15 0.76
CA LYS A 14 -6.06 0.62 1.71
C LYS A 14 -6.68 -0.08 2.92
N GLY A 15 -7.77 -0.84 2.71
CA GLY A 15 -8.46 -1.58 3.78
C GLY A 15 -9.68 -0.88 4.37
N VAL A 16 -9.81 0.45 4.17
CA VAL A 16 -10.96 1.24 4.66
C VAL A 16 -12.30 0.65 4.21
N THR A 17 -12.39 0.17 2.97
CA THR A 17 -13.64 -0.41 2.45
C THR A 17 -14.06 -1.65 3.24
N GLY A 18 -13.11 -2.50 3.61
CA GLY A 18 -13.35 -3.71 4.39
C GLY A 18 -13.73 -3.40 5.83
N HIS A 19 -12.98 -2.49 6.47
CA HIS A 19 -13.29 -2.05 7.84
C HIS A 19 -14.66 -1.39 7.92
N SER A 20 -14.99 -0.44 7.03
CA SER A 20 -16.32 0.20 7.02
C SER A 20 -17.44 -0.79 6.78
N ARG A 21 -17.32 -1.66 5.76
CA ARG A 21 -18.35 -2.67 5.50
C ARG A 21 -18.62 -3.56 6.71
N GLY A 22 -17.55 -3.93 7.42
CA GLY A 22 -17.62 -4.82 8.57
C GLY A 22 -18.13 -4.14 9.83
N LEU A 23 -17.59 -2.97 10.18
CA LEU A 23 -17.88 -2.25 11.43
C LEU A 23 -19.20 -1.47 11.36
N ASP A 24 -19.64 -1.03 10.18
CA ASP A 24 -20.96 -0.40 9.97
C ASP A 24 -22.09 -1.43 9.76
N ALA A 25 -21.78 -2.72 9.81
CA ALA A 25 -22.78 -3.77 9.64
C ALA A 25 -23.78 -3.79 10.79
N ARG A 26 -24.92 -4.47 10.59
CA ARG A 26 -25.90 -4.65 11.65
C ARG A 26 -25.24 -5.36 12.85
N PRO A 27 -25.42 -4.87 14.08
CA PRO A 27 -24.85 -5.47 15.27
C PRO A 27 -25.65 -6.69 15.76
N ASP A 28 -25.97 -7.62 14.84
CA ASP A 28 -26.73 -8.84 15.13
C ASP A 28 -25.80 -10.05 15.39
N GLY A 29 -24.47 -9.85 15.36
CA GLY A 29 -23.45 -10.87 15.58
C GLY A 29 -23.28 -11.87 14.43
N TYR A 30 -23.86 -11.61 13.25
CA TYR A 30 -23.63 -12.42 12.05
C TYR A 30 -22.59 -11.82 11.10
N THR A 31 -22.16 -10.59 11.33
CA THR A 31 -21.04 -9.97 10.61
C THR A 31 -19.83 -9.90 11.51
N LEU A 32 -18.82 -10.72 11.22
CA LEU A 32 -17.53 -10.72 11.90
C LEU A 32 -16.51 -10.07 10.97
N SER A 33 -15.74 -9.12 11.49
CA SER A 33 -14.79 -8.34 10.72
C SER A 33 -13.36 -8.75 11.05
N MET A 34 -12.55 -9.01 10.02
CA MET A 34 -11.10 -9.03 10.16
C MET A 34 -10.61 -7.59 10.12
N ILE A 35 -10.21 -7.07 11.28
CA ILE A 35 -9.58 -5.76 11.42
C ILE A 35 -8.07 -5.92 11.40
N THR A 36 -7.39 -4.86 10.98
CA THR A 36 -5.94 -4.84 10.73
C THR A 36 -5.35 -3.52 11.19
N LEU A 37 -4.02 -3.45 11.24
CA LEU A 37 -3.22 -2.26 11.59
C LEU A 37 -3.78 -0.93 11.05
N GLU A 38 -4.33 -0.94 9.83
CA GLU A 38 -4.86 0.27 9.19
C GLU A 38 -5.95 0.99 10.00
N LEU A 39 -6.66 0.27 10.88
CA LEU A 39 -7.65 0.87 11.79
C LEU A 39 -7.01 1.88 12.76
N ASN A 40 -5.73 1.69 13.12
CA ASN A 40 -4.97 2.59 13.98
C ASN A 40 -4.38 3.82 13.28
N MET A 41 -4.35 3.84 11.95
CA MET A 41 -3.51 4.81 11.21
C MET A 41 -4.22 5.56 10.09
N MET A 42 -5.25 4.98 9.47
CA MET A 42 -5.86 5.60 8.28
C MET A 42 -6.68 6.86 8.62
N HIS A 43 -7.26 6.96 9.82
CA HIS A 43 -8.01 8.13 10.24
C HIS A 43 -7.10 9.35 10.51
N TRP A 44 -5.89 9.13 11.03
CA TRP A 44 -4.84 10.17 11.14
C TRP A 44 -4.44 10.75 9.77
N SER A 45 -4.61 9.97 8.71
CA SER A 45 -4.37 10.39 7.31
C SER A 45 -5.62 10.97 6.63
N GLY A 46 -6.75 11.10 7.34
CA GLY A 46 -8.01 11.61 6.80
C GLY A 46 -8.71 10.69 5.80
N LEU A 47 -8.29 9.42 5.69
CA LEU A 47 -8.86 8.46 4.73
C LEU A 47 -10.14 7.79 5.23
N THR A 48 -10.36 7.80 6.55
CA THR A 48 -11.57 7.29 7.20
C THR A 48 -11.83 8.06 8.48
N ARG A 49 -13.03 7.92 9.04
CA ARG A 49 -13.36 8.37 10.40
C ARG A 49 -13.30 7.24 11.42
N LEU A 50 -13.16 6.00 10.96
CA LEU A 50 -13.11 4.84 11.83
C LEU A 50 -11.85 4.84 12.67
N THR A 51 -12.02 4.64 13.97
CA THR A 51 -10.96 4.46 14.94
C THR A 51 -11.10 3.08 15.61
N PRO A 52 -10.13 2.66 16.45
CA PRO A 52 -10.26 1.43 17.23
C PRO A 52 -11.46 1.39 18.17
N ASP A 53 -12.00 2.56 18.55
CA ASP A 53 -13.17 2.66 19.43
C ASP A 53 -14.48 2.29 18.72
N ASP A 54 -14.48 2.26 17.38
CA ASP A 54 -15.66 1.93 16.57
C ASP A 54 -15.91 0.41 16.45
N CYS A 55 -15.31 -0.40 17.32
CA CYS A 55 -15.50 -1.84 17.31
C CYS A 55 -15.50 -2.50 18.69
N ILE A 56 -16.02 -3.72 18.74
CA ILE A 56 -15.87 -4.64 19.87
C ILE A 56 -14.76 -5.64 19.50
N PRO A 57 -13.50 -5.43 19.94
CA PRO A 57 -12.42 -6.37 19.68
C PRO A 57 -12.65 -7.70 20.37
N LEU A 58 -12.44 -8.80 19.65
CA LEU A 58 -12.56 -10.16 20.18
C LEU A 58 -11.19 -10.76 20.47
N MET A 59 -10.31 -10.75 19.47
CA MET A 59 -8.99 -11.40 19.57
C MET A 59 -8.06 -10.90 18.47
N SER A 60 -6.82 -10.53 18.82
CA SER A 60 -5.73 -10.50 17.86
C SER A 60 -5.32 -11.94 17.58
N VAL A 61 -5.03 -12.28 16.33
CA VAL A 61 -4.63 -13.63 15.94
C VAL A 61 -3.17 -13.72 15.50
N ASN A 62 -2.55 -12.58 15.16
CA ASN A 62 -1.15 -12.53 14.77
C ASN A 62 -0.60 -11.09 14.77
N GLU A 63 0.73 -10.97 14.84
CA GLU A 63 1.46 -9.71 14.62
C GLU A 63 2.80 -9.97 13.94
N ASP A 64 2.92 -9.56 12.67
CA ASP A 64 4.12 -9.77 11.89
C ASP A 64 4.99 -8.51 11.91
N TYR A 65 6.10 -8.56 12.66
CA TYR A 65 7.02 -7.43 12.78
C TYR A 65 7.70 -7.10 11.45
N ALA A 66 7.81 -5.80 11.17
CA ALA A 66 8.57 -5.29 10.05
C ALA A 66 10.06 -5.59 10.27
N ALA A 67 10.74 -6.00 9.21
CA ALA A 67 12.18 -6.15 9.16
C ALA A 67 12.75 -5.35 7.99
N LEU A 68 13.99 -4.90 8.15
CA LEU A 68 14.72 -4.16 7.13
C LEU A 68 15.65 -5.09 6.38
N PHE A 69 15.41 -5.24 5.09
CA PHE A 69 16.20 -6.07 4.19
C PHE A 69 17.03 -5.23 3.24
N VAL A 70 18.26 -5.66 3.01
CA VAL A 70 19.14 -5.19 1.93
C VAL A 70 19.54 -6.39 1.08
N ARG A 71 20.16 -6.15 -0.07
CA ARG A 71 20.72 -7.23 -0.90
C ARG A 71 21.83 -7.97 -0.14
N GLY A 72 21.99 -9.27 -0.37
CA GLY A 72 22.97 -10.10 0.37
C GLY A 72 24.42 -9.61 0.27
N ASP A 73 24.75 -8.98 -0.85
CA ASP A 73 26.04 -8.37 -1.21
C ASP A 73 26.07 -6.83 -1.00
N ALA A 74 25.06 -6.25 -0.34
CA ALA A 74 25.07 -4.83 0.00
C ALA A 74 26.29 -4.50 0.88
N PRO A 75 26.83 -3.27 0.78
CA PRO A 75 28.03 -2.88 1.53
C PRO A 75 27.79 -2.80 3.05
N TRP A 76 26.53 -2.76 3.50
CA TRP A 76 26.13 -2.69 4.90
C TRP A 76 25.77 -4.06 5.43
N GLN A 77 26.44 -4.47 6.49
CA GLN A 77 26.20 -5.74 7.18
C GLN A 77 25.37 -5.56 8.46
N THR A 78 25.32 -4.34 8.98
CA THR A 78 24.63 -3.99 10.24
C THR A 78 23.76 -2.74 10.07
N LEU A 79 22.77 -2.56 10.94
CA LEU A 79 21.93 -1.36 10.93
C LEU A 79 22.76 -0.07 11.11
N PRO A 80 23.74 0.01 12.05
CA PRO A 80 24.57 1.22 12.20
C PRO A 80 25.40 1.60 10.97
N GLU A 81 25.89 0.62 10.20
CA GLU A 81 26.60 0.88 8.93
C GLU A 81 25.67 1.52 7.89
N LEU A 82 24.42 1.04 7.81
CA LEU A 82 23.43 1.64 6.92
C LEU A 82 23.07 3.06 7.37
N GLU A 83 22.87 3.26 8.68
CA GLU A 83 22.62 4.59 9.24
C GLU A 83 23.77 5.57 8.94
N GLN A 84 25.03 5.13 9.04
CA GLN A 84 26.16 5.96 8.65
C GLN A 84 26.06 6.37 7.17
N ALA A 85 25.71 5.44 6.27
CA ALA A 85 25.55 5.76 4.86
C ALA A 85 24.37 6.72 4.57
N ILE A 86 23.30 6.66 5.37
CA ILE A 86 22.21 7.65 5.32
C ILE A 86 22.74 9.02 5.75
N ARG A 87 23.50 9.11 6.86
CA ARG A 87 24.07 10.38 7.36
C ARG A 87 25.01 11.04 6.35
N GLU A 88 25.81 10.24 5.66
CA GLU A 88 26.77 10.74 4.66
C GLU A 88 26.08 11.28 3.40
N GLN A 89 24.96 10.68 2.99
CA GLN A 89 24.29 10.98 1.73
C GLN A 89 22.75 10.96 1.89
N PRO A 90 22.17 11.91 2.65
CA PRO A 90 20.73 11.98 2.86
C PRO A 90 19.99 12.18 1.53
N GLY A 91 18.84 11.52 1.38
CA GLY A 91 18.00 11.55 0.18
C GLY A 91 18.54 10.72 -1.00
N ARG A 92 19.67 10.03 -0.85
CA ARG A 92 20.25 9.18 -1.91
C ARG A 92 19.66 7.79 -1.94
N LEU A 93 19.56 7.16 -0.76
CA LEU A 93 19.14 5.77 -0.64
C LEU A 93 17.63 5.66 -0.87
N LYS A 94 17.21 4.55 -1.48
CA LYS A 94 15.83 4.26 -1.82
C LYS A 94 15.31 3.06 -1.06
N ALA A 95 14.09 3.18 -0.56
CA ALA A 95 13.39 2.13 0.15
C ALA A 95 12.00 1.88 -0.45
N SER A 96 11.51 0.65 -0.28
CA SER A 96 10.11 0.30 -0.60
C SER A 96 9.59 -0.79 0.33
N GLY A 97 8.39 -1.30 0.04
CA GLY A 97 7.72 -2.35 0.78
C GLY A 97 6.22 -2.35 0.56
N THR A 98 5.62 -1.16 0.48
CA THR A 98 4.19 -0.93 0.26
C THR A 98 3.97 0.44 -0.42
N ALA A 99 2.71 0.79 -0.68
CA ALA A 99 2.34 2.12 -1.12
C ALA A 99 2.69 3.17 -0.04
N SER A 100 2.94 4.41 -0.45
CA SER A 100 3.16 5.53 0.48
C SER A 100 2.04 5.62 1.53
N GLY A 101 2.47 5.76 2.78
CA GLY A 101 1.58 5.81 3.95
C GLY A 101 1.02 4.45 4.37
N GLY A 102 1.47 3.35 3.78
CA GLY A 102 1.20 1.99 4.26
C GLY A 102 2.09 1.61 5.45
N ALA A 103 1.81 0.45 6.04
CA ALA A 103 2.51 -0.08 7.22
C ALA A 103 4.04 -0.03 7.10
N TRP A 104 4.60 -0.50 5.97
CA TRP A 104 6.04 -0.59 5.80
C TRP A 104 6.71 0.77 5.53
N HIS A 105 5.96 1.73 4.98
CA HIS A 105 6.44 3.12 4.89
C HIS A 105 6.54 3.74 6.28
N LEU A 106 5.54 3.50 7.15
CA LEU A 106 5.58 3.98 8.53
C LEU A 106 6.65 3.28 9.36
N ALA A 107 6.95 2.02 9.05
CA ALA A 107 8.05 1.28 9.67
C ALA A 107 9.39 2.00 9.42
N LEU A 108 9.66 2.35 8.15
CA LEU A 108 10.84 3.14 7.78
C LEU A 108 10.82 4.53 8.44
N ALA A 109 9.73 5.28 8.28
CA ALA A 109 9.67 6.65 8.77
C ALA A 109 9.83 6.74 10.30
N GLY A 110 9.18 5.83 11.04
CA GLY A 110 9.33 5.78 12.49
C GLY A 110 10.74 5.37 12.94
N TRP A 111 11.40 4.45 12.22
CA TRP A 111 12.82 4.17 12.47
C TRP A 111 13.69 5.39 12.25
N LEU A 112 13.55 6.06 11.09
CA LEU A 112 14.35 7.24 10.76
C LEU A 112 14.24 8.29 11.86
N LEU A 113 13.00 8.61 12.28
CA LEU A 113 12.78 9.58 13.35
C LEU A 113 13.35 9.12 14.70
N ALA A 114 13.18 7.84 15.06
CA ALA A 114 13.74 7.29 16.30
C ALA A 114 15.28 7.32 16.30
N ALA A 115 15.91 7.20 15.14
CA ALA A 115 17.36 7.31 14.95
C ALA A 115 17.85 8.75 14.67
N ASN A 116 16.99 9.76 14.88
CA ASN A 116 17.26 11.20 14.69
C ASN A 116 17.56 11.62 13.23
N PHE A 117 17.02 10.90 12.25
CA PHE A 117 16.99 11.28 10.84
C PHE A 117 15.71 12.06 10.51
N GLN A 118 15.67 12.64 9.31
CA GLN A 118 14.43 13.12 8.70
C GLN A 118 13.72 12.00 7.95
N ALA A 119 12.39 12.08 7.84
CA ALA A 119 11.59 11.05 7.18
C ALA A 119 11.90 10.92 5.66
N ASP A 120 12.48 11.95 5.05
CA ASP A 120 12.87 12.03 3.64
C ASP A 120 14.38 11.80 3.40
N ASP A 121 15.17 11.52 4.44
CA ASP A 121 16.58 11.11 4.30
C ASP A 121 16.72 9.79 3.54
N VAL A 122 15.65 8.99 3.46
CA VAL A 122 15.53 7.83 2.58
C VAL A 122 14.32 8.00 1.68
N VAL A 123 14.52 7.88 0.37
CA VAL A 123 13.46 8.07 -0.62
C VAL A 123 12.54 6.86 -0.64
N TRP A 124 11.28 7.05 -0.26
CA TRP A 124 10.26 6.02 -0.43
C TRP A 124 9.78 5.91 -1.88
N VAL A 125 9.96 4.74 -2.46
CA VAL A 125 9.41 4.34 -3.77
C VAL A 125 8.16 3.52 -3.51
N SER A 126 7.00 4.01 -3.94
CA SER A 126 5.73 3.28 -3.73
C SER A 126 5.66 2.01 -4.56
N SER A 127 5.23 0.92 -3.91
CA SER A 127 5.01 -0.38 -4.55
C SER A 127 3.64 -0.95 -4.19
N THR A 128 3.16 -1.95 -4.92
CA THR A 128 1.92 -2.67 -4.61
C THR A 128 2.10 -3.74 -3.52
N GLY A 129 3.29 -3.89 -2.94
CA GLY A 129 3.55 -4.80 -1.81
C GLY A 129 5.01 -5.27 -1.72
N ALA A 130 5.30 -6.17 -0.79
CA ALA A 130 6.66 -6.65 -0.55
C ALA A 130 7.25 -7.38 -1.75
N GLY A 131 6.50 -8.29 -2.38
CA GLY A 131 6.98 -9.09 -3.51
C GLY A 131 7.63 -8.28 -4.65
N PRO A 132 6.91 -7.31 -5.26
CA PRO A 132 7.50 -6.42 -6.27
C PRO A 132 8.67 -5.58 -5.74
N SER A 133 8.60 -5.15 -4.48
CA SER A 133 9.68 -4.37 -3.84
C SER A 133 10.97 -5.19 -3.72
N LEU A 134 10.86 -6.46 -3.30
CA LEU A 134 12.00 -7.37 -3.18
C LEU A 134 12.60 -7.70 -4.54
N GLN A 135 11.79 -7.84 -5.59
CA GLN A 135 12.29 -8.00 -6.96
C GLN A 135 13.06 -6.75 -7.42
N GLU A 136 12.55 -5.55 -7.13
CA GLU A 136 13.22 -4.30 -7.47
C GLU A 136 14.56 -4.14 -6.72
N LEU A 137 14.59 -4.51 -5.43
CA LEU A 137 15.82 -4.57 -4.62
C LEU A 137 16.87 -5.49 -5.25
N LEU A 138 16.50 -6.71 -5.65
CA LEU A 138 17.42 -7.65 -6.30
C LEU A 138 17.92 -7.11 -7.65
N SER A 139 17.09 -6.37 -8.38
CA SER A 139 17.48 -5.73 -9.64
C SER A 139 18.36 -4.48 -9.48
N GLY A 140 18.52 -3.98 -8.24
CA GLY A 140 19.31 -2.78 -7.92
C GLY A 140 18.57 -1.45 -8.07
N GLY A 141 17.23 -1.47 -8.20
CA GLY A 141 16.40 -0.26 -8.22
C GLY A 141 16.19 0.37 -6.84
N LEU A 142 16.32 -0.44 -5.79
CA LEU A 142 16.21 -0.05 -4.39
C LEU A 142 17.48 -0.42 -3.61
N ASP A 143 17.74 0.27 -2.51
CA ASP A 143 18.84 -0.02 -1.58
C ASP A 143 18.37 -0.88 -0.41
N MET A 144 17.09 -0.74 -0.02
CA MET A 144 16.49 -1.49 1.08
C MET A 144 14.99 -1.72 0.89
N VAL A 145 14.43 -2.70 1.60
CA VAL A 145 13.00 -2.99 1.66
C VAL A 145 12.57 -3.23 3.09
N CYS A 146 11.50 -2.57 3.52
CA CYS A 146 10.79 -2.90 4.74
C CYS A 146 9.65 -3.86 4.41
N CYS A 147 9.63 -5.03 5.02
CA CYS A 147 8.51 -5.98 4.92
C CYS A 147 8.54 -6.95 6.11
N SER A 148 7.52 -7.78 6.26
CA SER A 148 7.52 -8.81 7.30
C SER A 148 8.54 -9.92 6.99
N LEU A 149 9.04 -10.58 8.03
CA LEU A 149 9.97 -11.71 7.88
C LEU A 149 9.45 -12.82 6.93
N PRO A 150 8.17 -13.24 6.98
CA PRO A 150 7.64 -14.28 6.10
C PRO A 150 7.60 -13.86 4.63
N GLU A 151 7.34 -12.57 4.34
CA GLU A 151 7.30 -12.06 2.96
C GLU A 151 8.66 -12.16 2.25
N ALA A 152 9.76 -12.13 3.00
CA ALA A 152 11.12 -12.21 2.48
C ALA A 152 11.79 -13.58 2.70
N GLU A 153 11.11 -14.53 3.37
CA GLU A 153 11.75 -15.73 3.89
C GLU A 153 12.50 -16.54 2.82
N SER A 154 11.85 -16.79 1.67
CA SER A 154 12.47 -17.60 0.61
C SER A 154 13.77 -16.99 0.09
N LEU A 155 13.81 -15.67 -0.09
CA LEU A 155 14.98 -14.95 -0.59
C LEU A 155 16.05 -14.79 0.49
N PHE A 156 15.64 -14.54 1.74
CA PHE A 156 16.53 -14.48 2.90
C PHE A 156 17.23 -15.82 3.15
N ARG A 157 16.49 -16.94 3.12
CA ARG A 157 17.05 -18.29 3.29
C ARG A 157 17.99 -18.67 2.14
N ALA A 158 17.75 -18.16 0.94
CA ALA A 158 18.62 -18.34 -0.23
C ALA A 158 19.92 -17.52 -0.15
N GLY A 159 20.04 -16.57 0.79
CA GLY A 159 21.19 -15.68 0.91
C GLY A 159 21.19 -14.49 -0.05
N GLU A 160 20.12 -14.34 -0.85
CA GLU A 160 19.93 -13.22 -1.78
C GLU A 160 19.67 -11.90 -1.05
N LEU A 161 19.16 -11.99 0.19
CA LEU A 161 18.88 -10.86 1.07
C LEU A 161 19.60 -11.01 2.40
N ARG A 162 19.88 -9.86 3.02
CA ARG A 162 20.32 -9.74 4.40
C ARG A 162 19.31 -8.92 5.19
N ALA A 163 18.84 -9.47 6.31
CA ALA A 163 18.07 -8.69 7.29
C ALA A 163 19.04 -7.95 8.22
N LEU A 164 18.97 -6.62 8.24
CA LEU A 164 19.78 -5.78 9.14
C LEU A 164 19.15 -5.64 10.53
N GLY A 165 17.85 -5.89 10.63
CA GLY A 165 17.18 -6.01 11.91
C GLY A 165 15.67 -6.20 11.77
N VAL A 166 15.04 -6.55 12.88
CA VAL A 166 13.58 -6.62 13.03
C VAL A 166 13.09 -5.57 14.03
N MET A 167 11.99 -4.90 13.70
CA MET A 167 11.34 -3.86 14.50
C MET A 167 10.38 -4.51 15.52
N SER A 168 10.89 -5.46 16.29
CA SER A 168 10.16 -6.17 17.35
C SER A 168 10.76 -5.85 18.73
N PRO A 169 9.98 -5.98 19.81
CA PRO A 169 10.51 -5.79 21.17
C PRO A 169 11.63 -6.80 21.50
N GLU A 170 11.45 -8.04 21.06
CA GLU A 170 12.36 -9.16 21.27
C GLU A 170 12.60 -9.92 19.96
N ARG A 171 13.64 -10.74 19.89
CA ARG A 171 13.93 -11.55 18.69
C ARG A 171 12.77 -12.49 18.39
N VAL A 172 12.44 -12.63 17.12
CA VAL A 172 11.29 -13.43 16.65
C VAL A 172 11.67 -14.91 16.57
N GLU A 173 10.79 -15.79 17.05
CA GLU A 173 10.94 -17.25 16.96
C GLU A 173 11.15 -17.68 15.48
N GLY A 174 12.13 -18.55 15.24
CA GLY A 174 12.54 -19.00 13.89
C GLY A 174 13.49 -18.03 13.15
N TYR A 175 13.73 -16.85 13.72
CA TYR A 175 14.56 -15.77 13.18
C TYR A 175 15.55 -15.22 14.21
N GLU A 176 15.97 -16.02 15.19
CA GLU A 176 16.77 -15.61 16.35
C GLU A 176 18.15 -15.07 15.98
N LYS A 177 18.61 -15.26 14.75
CA LYS A 177 19.86 -14.69 14.25
C LYS A 177 19.74 -13.22 13.87
N ILE A 178 18.53 -12.73 13.61
CA ILE A 178 18.28 -11.34 13.22
C ILE A 178 18.20 -10.51 14.50
N PRO A 179 19.07 -9.49 14.69
CA PRO A 179 18.98 -8.60 15.83
C PRO A 179 17.72 -7.73 15.77
N THR A 180 17.22 -7.30 16.91
CA THR A 180 16.15 -6.28 16.93
C THR A 180 16.74 -4.88 16.70
N PHE A 181 15.89 -3.92 16.36
CA PHE A 181 16.28 -2.51 16.33
C PHE A 181 16.62 -1.99 17.74
N VAL A 182 15.88 -2.48 18.75
CA VAL A 182 16.10 -2.15 20.16
C VAL A 182 17.48 -2.60 20.65
N GLU A 183 17.89 -3.83 20.31
CA GLU A 183 19.24 -4.35 20.61
C GLU A 183 20.35 -3.55 19.94
N GLN A 184 20.03 -2.86 18.84
CA GLN A 184 20.95 -2.03 18.06
C GLN A 184 20.88 -0.55 18.45
N GLY A 185 20.12 -0.19 19.49
CA GLY A 185 20.07 1.17 20.05
C GLY A 185 18.99 2.08 19.45
N THR A 186 18.08 1.56 18.63
CA THR A 186 16.91 2.31 18.13
C THR A 186 15.63 1.79 18.79
N ASP A 187 14.98 2.65 19.59
CA ASP A 187 13.69 2.35 20.23
C ASP A 187 12.52 2.54 19.24
N TRP A 188 12.42 1.61 18.28
CA TRP A 188 11.32 1.56 17.33
C TRP A 188 10.88 0.13 17.05
N THR A 189 9.58 -0.08 17.16
CA THR A 189 8.91 -1.34 16.81
C THR A 189 7.78 -1.07 15.83
N LEU A 190 7.43 -2.02 14.97
CA LEU A 190 6.19 -1.96 14.20
C LEU A 190 5.84 -3.36 13.71
N GLY A 191 4.63 -3.82 14.01
CA GLY A 191 4.09 -5.07 13.50
C GLY A 191 2.78 -4.87 12.75
N GLY A 192 2.63 -5.60 11.64
CA GLY A 192 1.36 -5.77 10.95
C GLY A 192 0.52 -6.79 11.71
N TRP A 193 -0.50 -6.32 12.43
CA TRP A 193 -1.38 -7.19 13.20
C TRP A 193 -2.73 -7.42 12.52
N ARG A 194 -3.37 -8.54 12.85
CA ARG A 194 -4.73 -8.88 12.43
C ARG A 194 -5.54 -9.34 13.63
N GLY A 195 -6.80 -8.95 13.65
CA GLY A 195 -7.72 -9.36 14.69
C GLY A 195 -9.15 -9.43 14.23
N LEU A 196 -9.98 -10.03 15.07
CA LEU A 196 -11.40 -10.20 14.83
C LEU A 196 -12.18 -9.23 15.71
N ALA A 197 -13.17 -8.56 15.13
CA ALA A 197 -14.02 -7.62 15.84
C ALA A 197 -15.47 -7.69 15.37
N PHE A 198 -16.38 -7.33 16.28
CA PHE A 198 -17.79 -7.09 15.97
C PHE A 198 -18.10 -5.59 15.85
N PRO A 199 -19.18 -5.22 15.12
CA PRO A 199 -19.78 -3.89 15.19
C PRO A 199 -20.15 -3.52 16.64
N LEU A 200 -20.06 -2.24 16.96
CA LEU A 200 -20.58 -1.71 18.23
C LEU A 200 -22.08 -2.01 18.38
N GLY A 201 -22.50 -2.28 19.62
CA GLY A 201 -23.88 -2.65 19.94
C GLY A 201 -24.22 -4.13 19.74
N THR A 202 -23.25 -4.97 19.33
CA THR A 202 -23.49 -6.41 19.23
C THR A 202 -23.79 -7.00 20.62
N PRO A 203 -24.87 -7.80 20.79
CA PRO A 203 -25.23 -8.34 22.10
C PRO A 203 -24.12 -9.13 22.77
N GLU A 204 -23.86 -8.84 24.05
CA GLU A 204 -22.80 -9.46 24.86
C GLU A 204 -22.79 -11.00 24.80
N PRO A 205 -23.93 -11.73 24.88
CA PRO A 205 -23.91 -13.19 24.76
C PRO A 205 -23.37 -13.70 23.41
N ARG A 206 -23.47 -12.90 22.33
CA ARG A 206 -22.91 -13.24 21.02
C ARG A 206 -21.41 -12.96 20.97
N VAL A 207 -20.98 -11.84 21.56
CA VAL A 207 -19.57 -11.48 21.73
C VAL A 207 -18.85 -12.59 22.49
N GLU A 208 -19.32 -12.94 23.69
CA GLU A 208 -18.73 -13.98 24.54
C GLU A 208 -18.63 -15.33 23.83
N ARG A 209 -19.74 -15.76 23.20
CA ARG A 209 -19.78 -17.04 22.48
C ARG A 209 -18.79 -17.08 21.33
N MET A 210 -18.64 -15.99 20.57
CA MET A 210 -17.70 -15.93 19.46
C MET A 210 -16.25 -15.86 19.96
N THR A 211 -15.96 -15.04 20.96
CA THR A 211 -14.64 -14.95 21.59
C THR A 211 -14.19 -16.32 22.10
N ALA A 212 -15.06 -17.05 22.81
CA ALA A 212 -14.75 -18.40 23.28
C ALA A 212 -14.48 -19.36 22.12
N ALA A 213 -15.23 -19.28 21.01
CA ALA A 213 -14.99 -20.11 19.84
C ALA A 213 -13.65 -19.80 19.16
N ILE A 214 -13.30 -18.51 19.01
CA ILE A 214 -12.02 -18.08 18.42
C ILE A 214 -10.85 -18.54 19.30
N LEU A 215 -10.97 -18.39 20.63
CA LEU A 215 -9.93 -18.81 21.57
C LEU A 215 -9.57 -20.30 21.43
N ARG A 216 -10.57 -21.17 21.26
CA ARG A 216 -10.35 -22.60 21.05
C ARG A 216 -9.61 -22.89 19.73
N VAL A 217 -9.87 -22.11 18.68
CA VAL A 217 -9.17 -22.23 17.40
C VAL A 217 -7.72 -21.79 17.57
N VAL A 218 -7.49 -20.60 18.13
CA VAL A 218 -6.17 -20.02 18.34
C VAL A 218 -5.28 -20.89 19.23
N ARG A 219 -5.85 -21.55 20.24
CA ARG A 219 -5.13 -22.50 21.11
C ARG A 219 -4.86 -23.86 20.47
N GLY A 220 -5.32 -24.10 19.25
CA GLY A 220 -5.20 -25.40 18.57
C GLY A 220 -6.10 -26.49 19.15
N GLU A 221 -7.11 -26.14 19.96
CA GLU A 221 -8.09 -27.09 20.52
C GLU A 221 -9.16 -27.51 19.48
N THR A 222 -9.10 -26.94 18.28
CA THR A 222 -10.01 -27.21 17.17
C THR A 222 -9.19 -27.51 15.92
N ALA A 223 -9.46 -28.64 15.27
CA ALA A 223 -8.88 -28.95 13.97
C ALA A 223 -9.37 -27.98 12.90
N ILE A 224 -8.45 -27.52 12.07
CA ILE A 224 -8.72 -26.73 10.87
C ILE A 224 -8.34 -27.54 9.64
N ARG A 225 -9.00 -27.26 8.51
CA ARG A 225 -8.69 -27.90 7.24
C ARG A 225 -7.90 -26.95 6.36
N THR A 226 -6.72 -27.37 5.94
CA THR A 226 -5.86 -26.64 4.99
C THR A 226 -5.82 -27.37 3.64
N ALA A 227 -5.03 -26.87 2.70
CA ALA A 227 -4.83 -27.55 1.42
C ALA A 227 -4.01 -28.84 1.58
N GLU A 228 -3.17 -28.92 2.61
CA GLU A 228 -2.25 -30.00 2.92
C GLU A 228 -2.88 -31.08 3.83
N GLY A 229 -4.04 -30.80 4.44
CA GLY A 229 -4.76 -31.74 5.29
C GLY A 229 -5.36 -31.09 6.54
N ASP A 230 -5.68 -31.91 7.53
CA ASP A 230 -6.11 -31.41 8.84
C ASP A 230 -4.90 -30.89 9.63
N SER A 231 -5.06 -29.75 10.29
CA SER A 231 -4.02 -29.08 11.07
C SER A 231 -4.62 -28.37 12.29
N THR A 232 -3.80 -27.63 13.03
CA THR A 232 -4.23 -26.67 14.04
C THR A 232 -3.87 -25.26 13.61
N PHE A 233 -4.55 -24.25 14.15
CA PHE A 233 -4.20 -22.85 13.83
C PHE A 233 -2.73 -22.52 14.20
N PRO A 234 -2.20 -22.88 15.38
CA PRO A 234 -0.79 -22.67 15.69
C PRO A 234 0.18 -23.33 14.70
N ASP A 235 -0.10 -24.56 14.29
CA ASP A 235 0.79 -25.28 13.37
C ASP A 235 0.73 -24.70 11.96
N PHE A 236 -0.45 -24.29 11.50
CA PHE A 236 -0.61 -23.56 10.25
C PHE A 236 0.17 -22.24 10.27
N MET A 237 0.05 -21.46 11.34
CA MET A 237 0.76 -20.18 11.48
C MET A 237 2.28 -20.39 11.46
N ARG A 238 2.79 -21.37 12.21
CA ARG A 238 4.21 -21.72 12.22
C ARG A 238 4.71 -22.18 10.85
N ALA A 239 3.96 -23.04 10.17
CA ALA A 239 4.33 -23.54 8.84
C ALA A 239 4.35 -22.43 7.79
N ALA A 240 3.50 -21.42 7.93
CA ALA A 240 3.46 -20.24 7.08
C ALA A 240 4.47 -19.13 7.49
N GLY A 241 5.24 -19.35 8.56
CA GLY A 241 6.21 -18.39 9.08
C GLY A 241 5.62 -17.22 9.87
N PHE A 242 4.30 -17.17 10.06
CA PHE A 242 3.65 -16.08 10.78
C PHE A 242 3.94 -16.13 12.28
N ASN A 243 4.10 -14.95 12.88
CA ASN A 243 4.27 -14.84 14.31
C ASN A 243 2.91 -15.00 15.02
N ASN A 244 2.80 -16.05 15.84
CA ASN A 244 1.56 -16.40 16.54
C ASN A 244 1.43 -15.62 17.85
N GLU A 245 1.16 -14.32 17.72
CA GLU A 245 0.92 -13.42 18.86
C GLU A 245 -0.57 -13.13 19.01
N ALA A 246 -1.24 -13.97 19.80
CA ALA A 246 -2.66 -13.82 20.08
C ALA A 246 -2.91 -13.04 21.38
N ARG A 247 -3.85 -12.10 21.32
CA ARG A 247 -4.24 -11.25 22.46
C ARG A 247 -5.72 -11.39 22.74
N GLY A 248 -6.08 -11.55 24.00
CA GLY A 248 -7.47 -11.57 24.44
C GLY A 248 -8.16 -10.21 24.25
N PRO A 249 -9.49 -10.11 24.42
CA PRO A 249 -10.25 -8.88 24.15
C PRO A 249 -9.67 -7.61 24.80
N ASP A 250 -9.38 -7.66 26.11
CA ASP A 250 -8.93 -6.49 26.88
C ASP A 250 -7.50 -6.06 26.54
N GLU A 251 -6.63 -7.04 26.31
CA GLU A 251 -5.25 -6.81 25.89
C GLU A 251 -5.22 -6.27 24.47
N PHE A 252 -6.03 -6.85 23.57
CA PHE A 252 -6.13 -6.40 22.20
C PHE A 252 -6.69 -4.97 22.10
N ARG A 253 -7.68 -4.63 22.92
CA ARG A 253 -8.19 -3.25 23.04
C ARG A 253 -7.08 -2.27 23.44
N ARG A 254 -6.32 -2.59 24.48
CA ARG A 254 -5.20 -1.75 24.95
C ARG A 254 -4.13 -1.60 23.87
N PHE A 255 -3.73 -2.72 23.27
CA PHE A 255 -2.77 -2.75 22.19
C PHE A 255 -3.20 -1.88 21.00
N MET A 256 -4.47 -1.94 20.59
CA MET A 256 -4.98 -1.05 19.53
C MET A 256 -4.92 0.42 19.97
N ALA A 257 -5.32 0.77 21.19
CA ALA A 257 -5.26 2.16 21.67
C ALA A 257 -3.82 2.70 21.70
N GLU A 258 -2.86 1.91 22.18
CA GLU A 258 -1.43 2.27 22.22
C GLU A 258 -0.84 2.45 20.82
N ASN A 259 -1.20 1.56 19.88
CA ASN A 259 -0.78 1.69 18.49
C ASN A 259 -1.40 2.93 17.83
N ASP A 260 -2.68 3.21 18.10
CA ASP A 260 -3.36 4.39 17.60
C ASP A 260 -2.65 5.68 17.99
N GLU A 261 -2.30 5.80 19.27
CA GLU A 261 -1.58 6.96 19.80
C GLU A 261 -0.18 7.08 19.18
N LYS A 262 0.53 5.94 19.07
CA LYS A 262 1.85 5.87 18.43
C LYS A 262 1.80 6.33 16.97
N PHE A 263 0.83 5.86 16.19
CA PHE A 263 0.65 6.28 14.80
C PHE A 263 0.19 7.73 14.70
N GLY A 264 -0.63 8.20 15.64
CA GLY A 264 -1.01 9.61 15.73
C GLY A 264 0.21 10.51 15.88
N ARG A 265 1.11 10.20 16.82
CA ARG A 265 2.39 10.92 16.99
C ARG A 265 3.23 10.91 15.71
N LEU A 266 3.36 9.75 15.06
CA LEU A 266 4.15 9.61 13.85
C LEU A 266 3.55 10.39 12.67
N LEU A 267 2.30 10.12 12.31
CA LEU A 267 1.62 10.65 11.12
C LEU A 267 1.32 12.14 11.21
N THR A 268 1.14 12.66 12.42
CA THR A 268 0.90 14.10 12.63
C THR A 268 2.17 14.90 12.90
N SER A 269 3.34 14.24 12.98
CA SER A 269 4.63 14.89 13.14
C SER A 269 4.93 15.84 11.97
N GLU A 270 5.72 16.89 12.23
CA GLU A 270 6.16 17.82 11.19
C GLU A 270 6.92 17.12 10.07
N ALA A 271 7.77 16.14 10.43
CA ALA A 271 8.54 15.34 9.49
C ALA A 271 7.68 14.48 8.56
N MET A 272 6.54 13.94 9.03
CA MET A 272 5.62 13.22 8.14
C MET A 272 4.73 14.16 7.32
N ARG A 273 4.49 15.39 7.81
CA ARG A 273 3.76 16.39 7.03
C ARG A 273 4.53 16.78 5.79
N SER A 274 5.83 17.09 5.86
CA SER A 274 6.64 17.47 4.68
C SER A 274 6.59 16.40 3.58
N VAL A 275 6.67 15.12 3.94
CA VAL A 275 6.56 13.97 3.02
C VAL A 275 5.17 13.89 2.36
N ASN A 276 4.10 14.29 3.07
CA ASN A 276 2.73 14.31 2.54
C ASN A 276 2.42 15.55 1.67
N VAL A 277 2.99 16.73 1.94
CA VAL A 277 2.65 17.97 1.20
C VAL A 277 3.45 18.14 -0.10
N ASP A 278 4.71 17.69 -0.14
CA ASP A 278 5.62 18.06 -1.24
C ASP A 278 5.56 17.15 -2.47
N ARG A 279 4.90 15.98 -2.38
CA ARG A 279 4.68 15.08 -3.54
C ARG A 279 3.22 14.84 -3.92
N PHE A 280 2.27 15.18 -3.05
CA PHE A 280 0.85 14.90 -3.26
C PHE A 280 -0.06 16.09 -2.90
N SER A 281 0.38 17.32 -3.16
CA SER A 281 -0.57 18.44 -3.15
C SER A 281 -1.66 18.19 -4.21
N PRO A 282 -2.96 18.23 -3.87
CA PRO A 282 -4.04 18.05 -4.84
C PRO A 282 -4.04 19.11 -5.95
N MET A 283 -3.19 20.15 -5.86
CA MET A 283 -3.03 21.19 -6.88
C MET A 283 -1.88 20.96 -7.87
N THR A 284 -0.94 20.03 -7.64
CA THR A 284 0.18 19.83 -8.59
C THR A 284 -0.28 19.21 -9.90
N PHE A 285 -1.20 18.23 -9.85
CA PHE A 285 -1.76 17.59 -11.05
C PHE A 285 -2.65 18.51 -11.90
N PRO A 286 -3.59 19.29 -11.32
CA PRO A 286 -4.38 20.28 -12.05
C PRO A 286 -3.52 21.37 -12.69
N ASN A 287 -2.48 21.86 -11.99
CA ASN A 287 -1.61 22.91 -12.53
C ASN A 287 -0.70 22.40 -13.66
N LEU A 288 -0.23 21.15 -13.60
CA LEU A 288 0.49 20.51 -14.70
C LEU A 288 -0.42 20.29 -15.93
N LEU A 289 -1.67 19.89 -15.71
CA LEU A 289 -2.67 19.80 -16.78
C LEU A 289 -2.98 21.18 -17.36
N LEU A 290 -3.16 22.21 -16.53
CA LEU A 290 -3.38 23.59 -17.01
C LEU A 290 -2.18 24.11 -17.83
N ALA A 291 -0.95 23.81 -17.41
CA ALA A 291 0.26 24.17 -18.14
C ALA A 291 0.36 23.45 -19.49
N LEU A 292 0.00 22.16 -19.54
CA LEU A 292 -0.05 21.38 -20.79
C LEU A 292 -1.18 21.85 -21.73
N PHE A 293 -2.35 22.20 -21.19
CA PHE A 293 -3.44 22.80 -21.97
C PHE A 293 -3.07 24.19 -22.49
N GLY A 294 -2.40 25.01 -21.67
CA GLY A 294 -1.90 26.32 -22.07
C GLY A 294 -0.88 26.24 -23.21
N ALA A 295 0.09 25.33 -23.13
CA ALA A 295 1.08 25.11 -24.19
C ALA A 295 0.44 24.64 -25.50
N THR A 296 -0.61 23.82 -25.43
CA THR A 296 -1.33 23.31 -26.60
C THR A 296 -2.23 24.37 -27.26
N LEU A 297 -2.83 25.26 -26.47
CA LEU A 297 -3.63 26.37 -27.00
C LEU A 297 -2.75 27.46 -27.63
N VAL A 298 -1.55 27.70 -27.07
CA VAL A 298 -0.56 28.60 -27.68
C VAL A 298 -0.03 28.01 -28.98
N SER A 299 0.28 26.72 -29.05
CA SER A 299 0.75 26.08 -30.28
C SER A 299 -0.32 26.09 -31.38
N LEU A 300 -1.58 25.81 -31.04
CA LEU A 300 -2.72 25.92 -31.96
C LEU A 300 -2.96 27.37 -32.42
N GLY A 301 -2.82 28.35 -31.52
CA GLY A 301 -2.92 29.77 -31.85
C GLY A 301 -1.84 30.23 -32.83
N VAL A 302 -0.58 29.83 -32.59
CA VAL A 302 0.56 30.13 -33.46
C VAL A 302 0.40 29.44 -34.82
N GLN A 303 -0.02 28.17 -34.84
CA GLN A 303 -0.23 27.42 -36.08
C GLN A 303 -1.36 28.00 -36.93
N ARG A 304 -2.44 28.46 -36.30
CA ARG A 304 -3.56 29.13 -36.99
C ARG A 304 -3.17 30.52 -37.51
N TRP A 305 -2.32 31.24 -36.77
CA TRP A 305 -1.75 32.52 -37.21
C TRP A 305 -0.82 32.36 -38.42
N TRP A 306 0.02 31.32 -38.46
CA TRP A 306 0.86 30.98 -39.61
C TRP A 306 0.03 30.58 -40.83
N GLN A 307 -1.05 29.79 -40.65
CA GLN A 307 -1.94 29.43 -41.75
C GLN A 307 -2.71 30.64 -42.33
N GLN A 308 -3.10 31.60 -41.49
CA GLN A 308 -3.72 32.85 -41.93
C GLN A 308 -2.74 33.75 -42.69
N ARG A 309 -1.45 33.79 -42.32
CA ARG A 309 -0.44 34.54 -43.08
C ARG A 309 -0.05 33.88 -44.39
N ALA A 310 0.01 32.55 -44.43
CA ALA A 310 0.29 31.81 -45.66
C ALA A 310 -0.83 31.98 -46.71
N THR A 311 -2.09 32.06 -46.30
CA THR A 311 -3.22 32.29 -47.20
C THR A 311 -3.28 33.71 -47.77
N VAL A 312 -2.79 34.72 -47.04
CA VAL A 312 -2.66 36.10 -47.55
C VAL A 312 -1.51 36.21 -48.56
N ALA A 313 -0.40 35.46 -48.37
CA ALA A 313 0.74 35.49 -49.30
C ALA A 313 0.46 34.81 -50.65
N VAL A 314 -0.39 33.78 -50.70
CA VAL A 314 -0.74 33.06 -51.95
C VAL A 314 -1.75 33.85 -52.81
N ALA A 315 -2.45 34.83 -52.25
CA ALA A 315 -3.38 35.68 -53.00
C ALA A 315 -2.69 36.75 -53.87
N ASP A 316 -1.40 37.04 -53.62
CA ASP A 316 -0.63 38.07 -54.34
C ASP A 316 0.21 37.54 -55.52
N GLU A 317 0.25 36.21 -55.75
CA GLU A 317 0.95 35.60 -56.89
C GLU A 317 -0.01 34.72 -57.73
N ALA A 318 -0.95 35.36 -58.42
CA ALA A 318 -1.69 34.74 -59.52
C ALA A 318 -1.12 35.21 -60.88
N PRO A 319 -0.71 34.30 -61.80
CA PRO A 319 -0.19 34.70 -63.11
C PRO A 319 -1.32 35.04 -64.09
N ARG A 320 -1.14 36.13 -64.86
CA ARG A 320 -1.96 36.47 -66.04
C ARG A 320 -1.47 35.69 -67.26
N THR A 321 -2.32 34.89 -67.90
CA THR A 321 -2.35 34.68 -69.36
C THR A 321 -3.67 34.08 -69.84
N SER A 322 -3.91 34.23 -71.15
CA SER A 322 -5.17 34.35 -71.87
C SER A 322 -5.85 33.06 -72.32
N ALA A 323 -7.19 33.13 -72.36
CA ALA A 323 -8.13 32.62 -73.38
C ALA A 323 -7.69 31.53 -74.38
N ALA A 324 -8.47 30.45 -74.47
CA ALA A 324 -9.47 30.21 -75.54
C ALA A 324 -10.08 28.78 -75.44
N ALA A 325 -11.40 28.70 -75.67
CA ALA A 325 -12.19 27.71 -76.43
C ALA A 325 -11.67 26.23 -76.51
N THR A 326 -12.47 25.16 -76.39
CA THR A 326 -13.78 24.89 -77.01
C THR A 326 -14.33 23.51 -76.59
N THR A 327 -15.66 23.34 -76.68
CA THR A 327 -16.48 22.13 -76.97
C THR A 327 -16.67 20.96 -75.97
N GLU A 328 -17.93 20.84 -75.52
CA GLU A 328 -18.89 19.70 -75.58
C GLU A 328 -18.57 18.27 -75.06
N GLY A 329 -19.60 17.67 -74.42
CA GLY A 329 -19.80 16.21 -74.29
C GLY A 329 -19.82 15.68 -72.85
N ASN A 330 -20.94 15.67 -72.10
CA ASN A 330 -22.05 14.71 -72.06
C ASN A 330 -21.79 13.37 -71.32
N LEU A 331 -22.62 13.14 -70.27
CA LEU A 331 -23.13 11.88 -69.67
C LEU A 331 -22.23 10.85 -68.93
N GLY A 332 -22.83 10.29 -67.86
CA GLY A 332 -22.54 8.96 -67.30
C GLY A 332 -22.28 8.97 -65.79
N SER A 333 -23.29 9.04 -64.91
CA SER A 333 -23.92 7.90 -64.23
C SER A 333 -23.00 6.73 -63.89
N GLU A 334 -22.79 6.42 -62.62
CA GLU A 334 -23.17 5.12 -62.06
C GLU A 334 -23.10 5.08 -60.52
N ARG A 335 -24.13 4.43 -59.97
CA ARG A 335 -24.40 4.13 -58.56
C ARG A 335 -23.55 2.94 -58.13
N LEU A 336 -23.24 2.78 -56.84
CA LEU A 336 -23.32 1.49 -56.14
C LEU A 336 -23.50 1.69 -54.61
N PRO A 337 -24.05 0.70 -53.88
CA PRO A 337 -25.10 0.93 -52.89
C PRO A 337 -24.75 0.51 -51.45
N SER A 338 -25.61 0.95 -50.53
CA SER A 338 -25.80 0.48 -49.16
C SER A 338 -26.26 -0.97 -49.08
N ILE A 339 -25.70 -1.77 -48.17
CA ILE A 339 -26.36 -2.96 -47.60
C ILE A 339 -26.16 -3.01 -46.09
N THR A 340 -27.24 -3.40 -45.42
CA THR A 340 -27.53 -3.34 -43.99
C THR A 340 -28.07 -4.72 -43.58
N ILE A 341 -27.47 -5.29 -42.50
CA ILE A 341 -28.09 -6.07 -41.39
C ILE A 341 -28.45 -7.57 -41.51
N ARG A 342 -28.24 -8.22 -40.34
CA ARG A 342 -28.81 -9.45 -39.70
C ARG A 342 -28.17 -10.77 -40.13
N GLY A 343 -27.84 -11.71 -39.24
CA GLY A 343 -28.19 -11.91 -37.82
C GLY A 343 -28.50 -13.39 -37.62
N ARG A 344 -27.98 -13.99 -36.55
CA ARG A 344 -28.61 -15.07 -35.79
C ARG A 344 -27.93 -15.19 -34.42
#